data_AF-A0A3N5GBI6-F1
#
_entry.id   AF-A0A3N5GBI6-F1
#
_cell.length_a   1.000
_cell.length_b   1.000
_cell.length_c   1.000
_cell.angle_alpha   90.00
_cell.angle_beta   90.00
_cell.angle_gamma   90.00
#
_symmetry.space_group_name_H-M   'P 1'
#
loop_
_entity.id
_entity.type
_entity.pdbx_description
1 polymer ?
#
loop_
_entity_poly.entity_id
_entity_poly.type
_entity_poly.pdbx_seq_one_letter_code
_entity_poly.pdbx_strand_id
1 'polypeptide(L)' 'ARAQGKTAAAHLAHLVIHGVLHACGHDHERPEQAALMERIEVALLARFGIADPWRG' A
#
# COMPACT_ATOMS: atom_id res chain seq x y z
N ALA A 1 10.36 -7.06 1.96
CA ALA A 1 9.95 -7.88 3.13
C ALA A 1 11.02 -7.88 4.22
N ARG A 2 12.02 -8.78 4.21
CA ARG A 2 12.99 -8.92 5.33
C ARG A 2 13.82 -7.66 5.64
N ALA A 3 14.25 -6.92 4.63
CA ALA A 3 15.02 -5.68 4.81
C ALA A 3 14.20 -4.48 5.36
N GLN A 4 12.86 -4.59 5.40
CA GLN A 4 11.96 -3.53 5.88
C GLN A 4 11.20 -3.96 7.17
N GLY A 5 11.60 -5.07 7.81
CA GLY A 5 10.86 -5.63 8.96
C GLY A 5 9.45 -6.15 8.65
N LYS A 6 9.01 -6.08 7.39
CA LYS A 6 7.69 -6.54 6.94
C LYS A 6 7.69 -8.06 6.78
N THR A 7 6.64 -8.72 7.28
CA THR A 7 6.39 -10.12 6.92
C THR A 7 6.22 -10.23 5.40
N ALA A 8 6.60 -11.37 4.82
CA ALA A 8 6.42 -11.59 3.38
C ALA A 8 4.95 -11.45 2.97
N ALA A 9 4.03 -11.92 3.84
CA ALA A 9 2.59 -11.79 3.64
C ALA A 9 2.13 -10.33 3.62
N ALA A 10 2.56 -9.50 4.58
CA ALA A 10 2.19 -8.08 4.62
C ALA A 10 2.68 -7.33 3.37
N HIS A 11 3.91 -7.61 2.93
CA HIS A 11 4.45 -6.99 1.72
C HIS A 11 3.70 -7.44 0.47
N LEU A 12 3.36 -8.72 0.35
CA LEU A 12 2.57 -9.21 -0.78
C LEU A 12 1.16 -8.60 -0.81
N ALA A 13 0.50 -8.49 0.34
CA ALA A 13 -0.80 -7.86 0.45
C ALA A 13 -0.76 -6.38 0.01
N HIS A 14 0.28 -5.65 0.40
CA HIS A 14 0.51 -4.28 -0.08
C HIS A 14 0.62 -4.24 -1.61
N LEU A 15 1.45 -5.10 -2.21
CA LEU A 15 1.63 -5.14 -3.67
C LEU A 15 0.35 -5.51 -4.43
N VAL A 16 -0.47 -6.43 -3.88
CA VAL A 16 -1.77 -6.78 -4.47
C VAL A 16 -2.73 -5.59 -4.44
N ILE A 17 -2.87 -4.92 -3.29
CA ILE A 17 -3.70 -3.71 -3.17
C ILE A 17 -3.20 -2.61 -4.11
N HIS A 18 -1.89 -2.37 -4.13
CA HIS A 18 -1.26 -1.39 -5.00
C HIS A 18 -1.56 -1.66 -6.48
N GLY A 19 -1.40 -2.91 -6.94
CA GLY A 19 -1.71 -3.31 -8.30
C GLY A 19 -3.20 -3.16 -8.66
N VAL A 20 -4.10 -3.45 -7.72
CA VAL A 20 -5.55 -3.24 -7.91
C VAL A 20 -5.88 -1.75 -8.04
N LEU A 21 -5.25 -0.89 -7.22
CA LEU A 21 -5.46 0.56 -7.31
C LEU A 21 -5.01 1.12 -8.67
N HIS A 22 -3.86 0.66 -9.18
CA HIS A 22 -3.43 0.98 -10.55
C HIS A 22 -4.44 0.52 -11.60
N ALA A 23 -4.96 -0.71 -11.48
CA ALA A 23 -5.99 -1.22 -12.39
C ALA A 23 -7.31 -0.42 -12.30
N CYS A 24 -7.59 0.23 -11.17
CA CYS A 24 -8.70 1.15 -10.99
C CYS A 24 -8.42 2.59 -11.45
N GLY A 25 -7.23 2.86 -11.99
CA GLY A 25 -6.84 4.19 -12.51
C GLY A 25 -6.29 5.15 -11.46
N HIS A 26 -5.98 4.68 -10.24
CA HIS A 26 -5.14 5.44 -9.32
C HIS A 26 -3.69 5.39 -9.78
N ASP A 27 -2.95 6.46 -9.56
CA ASP A 27 -1.53 6.54 -9.89
C ASP A 27 -0.79 7.33 -8.81
N HIS A 28 0.53 7.38 -8.89
CA HIS A 28 1.40 8.07 -7.96
C HIS A 28 2.55 8.84 -8.66
N GLU A 29 2.37 9.22 -9.93
CA GLU A 29 3.33 10.05 -10.68
C GLU A 29 3.51 11.47 -10.11
N ARG A 30 2.43 12.06 -9.55
CA ARG A 30 2.46 13.39 -8.90
C ARG A 30 2.26 13.29 -7.40
N PRO A 31 2.81 14.23 -6.60
CA PRO A 31 2.71 14.19 -5.13
C PRO A 31 1.28 14.10 -4.59
N GLU A 32 0.33 14.80 -5.21
CA GLU A 32 -1.08 14.76 -4.80
C GLU A 32 -1.76 13.41 -5.11
N GLN A 33 -1.35 12.76 -6.19
CA GLN A 33 -1.85 11.44 -6.59
C GLN A 33 -1.27 10.37 -5.66
N ALA A 34 0.04 10.44 -5.41
CA ALA A 34 0.74 9.57 -4.46
C ALA A 34 0.10 9.65 -3.07
N ALA A 35 -0.08 10.87 -2.54
CA ALA A 35 -0.71 11.05 -1.23
C ALA A 35 -2.14 10.50 -1.18
N LEU A 36 -2.90 10.57 -2.27
CA LEU A 36 -4.24 9.97 -2.34
C LEU A 36 -4.16 8.43 -2.34
N MET A 37 -3.33 7.87 -3.20
CA MET A 37 -3.16 6.42 -3.34
C MET A 37 -2.65 5.80 -2.03
N GLU A 38 -1.65 6.40 -1.40
CA GLU A 38 -1.11 5.99 -0.09
C GLU A 38 -2.19 5.94 0.99
N ARG A 39 -3.05 6.97 1.09
CA ARG A 39 -4.16 6.97 2.06
C ARG A 39 -5.12 5.81 1.85
N ILE A 40 -5.40 5.46 0.60
CA ILE A 40 -6.28 4.34 0.25
C ILE A 40 -5.60 3.00 0.59
N GLU A 41 -4.32 2.84 0.25
CA GLU A 41 -3.53 1.66 0.62
C GLU A 41 -3.53 1.41 2.12
N VAL A 42 -3.26 2.45 2.93
CA VAL A 42 -3.27 2.38 4.40
C VAL A 42 -4.65 1.98 4.92
N ALA A 43 -5.72 2.61 4.42
CA ALA A 43 -7.08 2.30 4.84
C ALA A 43 -7.47 0.84 4.50
N LEU A 44 -7.07 0.33 3.34
CA LEU A 44 -7.35 -1.04 2.92
C LEU A 44 -6.54 -2.06 3.73
N LEU A 45 -5.23 -1.83 3.93
CA LEU A 45 -4.37 -2.71 4.72
C LEU A 45 -4.84 -2.82 6.17
N ALA A 46 -5.28 -1.71 6.77
CA ALA A 46 -5.83 -1.69 8.12
C ALA A 46 -7.08 -2.60 8.26
N ARG A 47 -7.92 -2.71 7.22
CA ARG A 47 -9.07 -3.63 7.20
C ARG A 47 -8.67 -5.11 7.24
N PHE A 48 -7.45 -5.43 6.83
CA PHE A 48 -6.88 -6.78 6.91
C PHE A 48 -5.99 -6.97 8.15
N GLY A 49 -5.94 -6.01 9.07
CA GLY A 49 -5.07 -6.04 10.24
C GLY A 49 -3.59 -5.92 9.91
N ILE A 50 -3.25 -5.38 8.73
CA ILE A 50 -1.88 -5.18 8.27
C ILE A 50 -1.47 -3.73 8.59
N ALA A 51 -0.31 -3.57 9.22
CA ALA A 51 0.23 -2.27 9.59
C ALA A 51 0.53 -1.40 8.36
N ASP A 52 0.54 -0.09 8.57
CA ASP A 52 0.87 0.92 7.57
C ASP A 52 2.27 0.65 6.97
N PRO A 53 2.39 0.40 5.65
CA PRO A 53 3.66 0.09 5.03
C PRO A 53 4.57 1.31 4.84
N TRP A 54 4.03 2.53 5.00
CA TRP A 54 4.72 3.81 4.86
C TRP A 54 5.23 4.34 6.20
N ARG A 55 4.77 3.76 7.31
CA ARG A 55 5.25 4.05 8.67
C ARG A 55 6.00 2.83 9.21
N GLY A 56 7.32 2.87 9.07
CA GLY A 56 8.24 1.99 9.81
C GLY A 56 8.47 2.50 11.22
#